data_AF-A0A1H3J100-F1
#
_entry.id   AF-A0A1H3J100-F1
#
_cell.length_a   1.000
_cell.length_b   1.000
_cell.length_c   1.000
_cell.angle_alpha   90.00
_cell.angle_beta   90.00
_cell.angle_gamma   90.00
#
_symmetry.space_group_name_H-M   'P 1'
#
loop_
_entity.id
_entity.type
_entity.pdbx_description
1 polymer ?
#
loop_
_entity_poly.entity_id
_entity_poly.type
_entity_poly.pdbx_seq_one_letter_code
_entity_poly.pdbx_strand_id
1 'polypeptide(L)'
;MTQIFQWTQSASFFERVDRLNLHGLHFQHINLCVRRAWMYLHRINFAQWNSRVATGLAHQTTHYKRDRSTVGLFGLAPDRLDWERAIVFENKGTGGAQCAVDHQVGYYALMLSIATGREWKGQVHVLTNRRWREVALDSSLLDALWHDSLALELLSQMGQVPFAAKINLCASCSLAPFCGYD
;
A
#
# COMPACT_ATOMS: atom_id res chain seq x y z
N MET A 1 14.44 3.45 -27.19
CA MET A 1 14.26 2.03 -26.82
C MET A 1 13.56 2.02 -25.48
N THR A 2 12.28 1.65 -25.43
CA THR A 2 11.53 1.56 -24.18
C THR A 2 12.05 0.33 -23.44
N GLN A 3 12.65 0.53 -22.26
CA GLN A 3 13.15 -0.56 -21.44
C GLN A 3 11.97 -1.42 -21.02
N ILE A 4 11.97 -2.68 -21.44
CA ILE A 4 10.91 -3.64 -21.08
C ILE A 4 11.13 -3.99 -19.60
N PHE A 5 10.12 -3.75 -18.78
CA PHE A 5 10.15 -4.18 -17.39
C PHE A 5 10.15 -5.71 -17.34
N GLN A 6 11.20 -6.28 -16.74
CA GLN A 6 11.34 -7.72 -16.58
C GLN A 6 11.69 -8.04 -15.14
N TRP A 7 10.77 -8.73 -14.47
CA TRP A 7 10.98 -9.27 -13.14
C TRP A 7 10.46 -10.71 -13.11
N THR A 8 11.31 -11.64 -12.70
CA THR A 8 11.07 -13.09 -12.83
C THR A 8 9.83 -13.57 -12.07
N GLN A 9 9.42 -12.85 -11.03
CA GLN A 9 8.27 -13.19 -10.19
C GLN A 9 6.96 -12.53 -10.64
N SER A 10 6.96 -11.75 -11.72
CA SER A 10 5.81 -10.93 -12.14
C SER A 10 4.51 -11.71 -12.26
N ALA A 11 4.53 -12.88 -12.91
CA ALA A 11 3.32 -13.68 -13.13
C ALA A 11 2.74 -14.22 -11.82
N SER A 12 3.59 -14.82 -10.97
CA SER A 12 3.18 -15.38 -9.68
C SER A 12 2.74 -14.30 -8.70
N PHE A 13 3.39 -13.14 -8.72
CA PHE A 13 2.99 -12.00 -7.90
C PHE A 13 1.61 -11.47 -8.31
N PHE A 14 1.39 -11.29 -9.62
CA PHE A 14 0.13 -10.82 -10.17
C PHE A 14 -1.02 -11.79 -9.84
N GLU A 15 -0.83 -13.10 -10.06
CA GLU A 15 -1.82 -14.12 -9.71
C GLU A 15 -2.20 -14.06 -8.25
N ARG A 16 -1.23 -13.99 -7.34
CA ARG A 16 -1.49 -13.94 -5.90
C ARG A 16 -2.26 -12.68 -5.51
N VAL A 17 -1.87 -11.53 -6.05
CA VAL A 17 -2.54 -10.24 -5.81
C VAL A 17 -4.00 -10.30 -6.27
N ASP A 18 -4.25 -10.85 -7.46
CA ASP A 18 -5.59 -10.97 -8.03
C ASP A 18 -6.47 -11.94 -7.23
N ARG A 19 -5.99 -13.17 -7.02
CA ARG A 19 -6.71 -14.22 -6.29
C ARG A 19 -7.08 -13.82 -4.87
N LEU A 20 -6.20 -13.10 -4.17
CA LEU A 20 -6.43 -12.63 -2.81
C LEU A 20 -7.08 -11.25 -2.76
N ASN A 21 -7.32 -10.61 -3.91
CA ASN A 21 -7.82 -9.24 -4.02
C ASN A 21 -7.00 -8.26 -3.14
N LEU A 22 -5.67 -8.31 -3.26
CA LEU A 22 -4.77 -7.41 -2.57
C LEU A 22 -4.81 -6.00 -3.18
N HIS A 23 -4.43 -5.03 -2.36
CA HIS A 23 -4.50 -3.59 -2.64
C HIS A 23 -3.32 -2.93 -1.93
N GLY A 24 -2.93 -1.71 -2.33
CA GLY A 24 -1.77 -1.03 -1.73
C GLY A 24 -1.79 -0.92 -0.20
N LEU A 25 -2.98 -0.78 0.41
CA LEU A 25 -3.10 -0.73 1.86
C LEU A 25 -2.72 -2.03 2.57
N HIS A 26 -2.82 -3.19 1.90
CA HIS A 26 -2.35 -4.46 2.45
C HIS A 26 -0.83 -4.45 2.63
N PHE A 27 -0.10 -3.99 1.60
CA PHE A 27 1.36 -3.82 1.64
C PHE A 27 1.79 -2.74 2.63
N GLN A 28 0.98 -1.70 2.81
CA GLN A 28 1.21 -0.74 3.91
C GLN A 28 1.03 -1.40 5.29
N HIS A 29 -0.06 -2.14 5.48
CA HIS A 29 -0.42 -2.65 6.80
C HIS A 29 0.51 -3.75 7.29
N ILE A 30 0.97 -4.66 6.43
CA ILE A 30 1.91 -5.72 6.82
C ILE A 30 3.23 -5.12 7.34
N ASN A 31 3.67 -4.00 6.76
CA ASN A 31 4.84 -3.24 7.18
C ASN A 31 4.60 -2.30 8.39
N LEU A 32 3.34 -2.13 8.83
CA LEU A 32 3.01 -1.38 10.04
C LEU A 32 2.80 -2.30 11.24
N CYS A 33 2.01 -3.36 11.06
CA CYS A 33 1.63 -4.31 12.09
C CYS A 33 0.91 -5.51 11.46
N VAL A 34 1.44 -6.71 11.71
CA VAL A 34 0.86 -7.98 11.23
C VAL A 34 -0.61 -8.18 11.65
N ARG A 35 -0.99 -7.77 12.86
CA ARG A 35 -2.38 -7.84 13.36
C ARG A 35 -3.31 -6.91 12.58
N ARG A 36 -2.82 -5.72 12.23
CA ARG A 36 -3.56 -4.75 11.41
C ARG A 36 -3.74 -5.26 9.98
N ALA A 37 -2.72 -5.89 9.41
CA ALA A 37 -2.79 -6.52 8.09
C ALA A 37 -3.83 -7.64 8.07
N TRP A 38 -3.80 -8.53 9.07
CA TRP A 38 -4.80 -9.59 9.25
C TRP A 38 -6.22 -9.02 9.34
N MET A 39 -6.46 -8.06 10.23
CA MET A 39 -7.80 -7.46 10.36
C MET A 39 -8.30 -6.84 9.05
N TYR A 40 -7.42 -6.16 8.32
CA TYR A 40 -7.77 -5.56 7.04
C TYR A 40 -8.07 -6.61 5.96
N LEU A 41 -7.28 -7.69 5.87
CA LEU A 41 -7.54 -8.84 4.98
C LEU A 41 -8.90 -9.48 5.27
N HIS A 42 -9.25 -9.62 6.55
CA HIS A 42 -10.53 -10.17 7.00
C HIS A 42 -11.67 -9.14 7.03
N ARG A 43 -11.49 -7.97 6.37
CA ARG A 43 -12.48 -6.90 6.23
C ARG A 43 -12.98 -6.30 7.54
N ILE A 44 -12.19 -6.41 8.60
CA ILE A 44 -12.43 -5.77 9.89
C ILE A 44 -11.85 -4.35 9.81
N ASN A 45 -12.69 -3.37 9.51
CA ASN A 45 -12.28 -1.97 9.32
C ASN A 45 -13.14 -1.00 10.13
N PHE A 46 -12.48 -0.18 10.96
CA PHE A 46 -13.09 0.88 11.76
C PHE A 46 -12.56 2.29 11.39
N ALA A 47 -11.88 2.42 10.24
CA ALA A 47 -11.28 3.66 9.76
C ALA A 47 -12.22 4.87 9.84
N GLN A 48 -13.48 4.70 9.45
CA GLN A 48 -14.50 5.74 9.47
C GLN A 48 -14.87 6.26 10.88
N TRP A 49 -14.58 5.49 11.94
CA TRP A 49 -14.85 5.86 13.33
C TRP A 49 -13.62 6.47 14.02
N ASN A 50 -12.46 6.49 13.36
CA ASN A 50 -11.25 7.09 13.87
C ASN A 50 -11.08 8.51 13.31
N SER A 51 -11.08 9.52 14.18
CA SER A 51 -11.04 10.93 13.78
C SER A 51 -9.82 11.29 12.91
N ARG A 52 -8.64 10.71 13.16
CA ARG A 52 -7.43 10.98 12.35
C ARG A 52 -7.54 10.40 10.94
N VAL A 53 -8.08 9.19 10.82
CA VAL A 53 -8.30 8.55 9.51
C VAL A 53 -9.41 9.25 8.75
N ALA A 54 -10.49 9.64 9.42
CA ALA A 54 -11.56 10.44 8.84
C ALA A 54 -11.06 11.79 8.30
N THR A 55 -10.20 12.50 9.05
CA THR A 55 -9.55 13.74 8.57
C THR A 55 -8.67 13.48 7.36
N GLY A 56 -7.88 12.39 7.35
CA GLY A 56 -7.08 12.00 6.19
C GLY A 56 -7.92 11.72 4.94
N LEU A 57 -9.03 11.00 5.10
CA LEU A 57 -9.98 10.70 4.03
C LEU A 57 -10.70 11.96 3.53
N ALA A 58 -11.08 12.87 4.44
CA ALA A 58 -11.66 14.16 4.09
C ALA A 58 -10.68 15.00 3.26
N HIS A 59 -9.40 15.09 3.67
CA HIS A 59 -8.38 15.79 2.89
C HIS A 59 -8.17 15.17 1.50
N GLN A 60 -8.16 13.85 1.39
CA GLN A 60 -8.10 13.18 0.07
C GLN A 60 -9.30 13.56 -0.80
N THR A 61 -10.50 13.57 -0.22
CA THR A 61 -11.76 13.85 -0.94
C THR A 61 -11.88 15.31 -1.39
N THR A 62 -11.39 16.26 -0.60
CA THR A 62 -11.53 17.70 -0.87
C THR A 62 -10.39 18.29 -1.71
N HIS A 63 -9.17 17.78 -1.58
CA HIS A 63 -8.00 18.37 -2.24
C HIS A 63 -7.49 17.60 -3.46
N TYR A 64 -7.83 16.31 -3.62
CA TYR A 64 -7.25 15.47 -4.68
C TYR A 64 -8.34 14.72 -5.45
N LYS A 65 -8.54 15.10 -6.72
CA LYS A 65 -9.31 14.25 -7.65
C LYS A 65 -8.50 12.99 -7.92
N ARG A 66 -8.94 11.86 -7.35
CA ARG A 66 -8.38 10.54 -7.70
C ARG A 66 -8.40 10.35 -9.20
N ASP A 67 -7.30 9.84 -9.74
CA ASP A 67 -7.23 9.49 -11.15
C ASP A 67 -8.17 8.31 -11.44
N ARG A 68 -9.10 8.50 -12.39
CA ARG A 68 -10.07 7.48 -12.80
C ARG A 68 -9.53 6.57 -13.89
N SER A 69 -8.33 6.83 -14.42
CA SER A 69 -7.71 5.97 -15.44
C SER A 69 -7.33 4.58 -14.91
N THR A 70 -7.37 4.35 -13.58
CA THR A 70 -7.16 3.03 -12.97
C THR A 70 -8.45 2.23 -12.79
N VAL A 71 -9.61 2.77 -13.18
CA VAL A 71 -10.89 2.05 -13.12
C VAL A 71 -10.78 0.82 -14.04
N GLY A 72 -10.82 -0.37 -13.45
CA GLY A 72 -10.64 -1.66 -14.13
C GLY A 72 -9.30 -2.36 -13.86
N LEU A 73 -8.33 -1.68 -13.23
CA LEU A 73 -7.11 -2.30 -12.73
C LEU A 73 -7.31 -2.69 -11.26
N PHE A 74 -7.55 -3.99 -11.01
CA PHE A 74 -7.72 -4.53 -9.66
C PHE A 74 -6.55 -4.11 -8.76
N GLY A 75 -6.83 -3.75 -7.52
CA GLY A 75 -5.75 -3.40 -6.59
C GLY A 75 -5.34 -1.93 -6.56
N LEU A 76 -5.59 -1.16 -7.63
CA LEU A 76 -4.98 0.16 -7.85
C LEU A 76 -5.92 1.33 -7.54
N ALA A 77 -5.56 2.10 -6.52
CA ALA A 77 -6.24 3.35 -6.18
C ALA A 77 -5.23 4.43 -5.73
N PRO A 78 -4.20 4.75 -6.53
CA PRO A 78 -3.29 5.85 -6.23
C PRO A 78 -3.99 7.20 -6.32
N ASP A 79 -3.40 8.24 -5.73
CA ASP A 79 -3.97 9.58 -5.82
C ASP A 79 -3.88 10.17 -7.23
N ARG A 80 -2.76 9.94 -7.94
CA ARG A 80 -2.54 10.43 -9.32
C ARG A 80 -1.58 9.54 -10.11
N LEU A 81 -1.76 9.47 -11.43
CA LEU A 81 -0.80 8.90 -12.37
C LEU A 81 -0.27 9.95 -13.37
N ASP A 82 0.93 9.71 -13.88
CA ASP A 82 1.49 10.34 -15.07
C ASP A 82 1.93 9.21 -16.02
N TRP A 83 1.10 8.95 -17.03
CA TRP A 83 1.31 7.89 -18.01
C TRP A 83 2.49 8.16 -18.96
N GLU A 84 2.73 9.44 -19.27
CA GLU A 84 3.83 9.83 -20.15
C GLU A 84 5.16 9.54 -19.48
N ARG A 85 5.29 9.91 -18.21
CA ARG A 85 6.51 9.69 -17.41
C ARG A 85 6.57 8.35 -16.69
N ALA A 86 5.48 7.58 -16.68
CA ALA A 86 5.30 6.36 -15.88
C ALA A 86 5.59 6.60 -14.39
N ILE A 87 4.88 7.57 -13.80
CA ILE A 87 5.01 7.91 -12.38
C ILE A 87 3.66 7.73 -11.68
N VAL A 88 3.66 7.05 -10.54
CA VAL A 88 2.55 7.01 -9.59
C VAL A 88 2.81 7.94 -8.41
N PHE A 89 1.80 8.71 -8.04
CA PHE A 89 1.88 9.69 -6.96
C PHE A 89 0.94 9.32 -5.82
N GLU A 90 1.43 9.46 -4.59
CA GLU A 90 0.67 9.25 -3.34
C GLU A 90 0.89 10.45 -2.39
N ASN A 91 -0.17 11.05 -1.89
CA ASN A 91 -0.08 12.11 -0.89
C ASN A 91 -0.21 11.53 0.52
N LYS A 92 0.65 11.98 1.43
CA LYS A 92 0.57 11.65 2.86
C LYS A 92 0.55 12.90 3.71
N GLY A 93 -0.37 12.94 4.67
CA GLY A 93 -0.50 14.06 5.60
C GLY A 93 0.80 14.33 6.35
N THR A 94 1.45 13.28 6.86
CA THR A 94 2.75 13.38 7.56
C THR A 94 3.77 12.42 6.95
N GLY A 95 5.07 12.66 7.24
CA GLY A 95 6.16 11.79 6.79
C GLY A 95 6.40 10.56 7.66
N GLY A 96 5.46 10.19 8.53
CA GLY A 96 5.59 9.04 9.43
C GLY A 96 5.50 7.69 8.69
N ALA A 97 6.11 6.66 9.27
CA ALA A 97 6.10 5.27 8.75
C ALA A 97 6.51 5.16 7.27
N GLN A 98 7.57 5.86 6.90
CA GLN A 98 8.06 5.97 5.53
C GLN A 98 8.19 4.61 4.82
N CYS A 99 8.79 3.61 5.49
CA CYS A 99 8.94 2.27 4.94
C CYS A 99 7.60 1.62 4.56
N ALA A 100 6.56 1.74 5.40
CA ALA A 100 5.24 1.19 5.07
C ALA A 100 4.58 1.93 3.90
N VAL A 101 4.78 3.24 3.81
CA VAL A 101 4.31 4.03 2.66
C VAL A 101 5.03 3.60 1.37
N ASP A 102 6.32 3.29 1.46
CA ASP A 102 7.11 2.84 0.31
C ASP A 102 6.60 1.52 -0.26
N HIS A 103 6.21 0.58 0.59
CA HIS A 103 5.60 -0.67 0.13
C HIS A 103 4.24 -0.44 -0.53
N GLN A 104 3.42 0.51 -0.06
CA GLN A 104 2.18 0.86 -0.74
C GLN A 104 2.42 1.42 -2.15
N VAL A 105 3.31 2.41 -2.26
CA VAL A 105 3.56 3.10 -3.54
C VAL A 105 4.36 2.21 -4.49
N GLY A 106 5.32 1.46 -3.96
CA GLY A 106 6.07 0.42 -4.66
C GLY A 106 5.14 -0.62 -5.25
N TYR A 107 4.14 -1.09 -4.48
CA TYR A 107 3.10 -1.97 -5.01
C TYR A 107 2.38 -1.37 -6.23
N TYR A 108 1.96 -0.10 -6.17
CA TYR A 108 1.31 0.54 -7.32
C TYR A 108 2.23 0.62 -8.55
N ALA A 109 3.48 1.05 -8.34
CA ALA A 109 4.46 1.13 -9.41
C ALA A 109 4.75 -0.25 -10.02
N LEU A 110 4.89 -1.28 -9.20
CA LEU A 110 5.15 -2.65 -9.65
C LEU A 110 3.99 -3.20 -10.47
N MET A 111 2.76 -3.08 -9.99
CA MET A 111 1.57 -3.56 -10.72
C MET A 111 1.39 -2.86 -12.06
N LEU A 112 1.61 -1.54 -12.12
CA LEU A 112 1.62 -0.79 -13.38
C LEU A 112 2.77 -1.22 -14.29
N SER A 113 3.93 -1.54 -13.72
CA SER A 113 5.07 -2.01 -14.49
C SER A 113 4.83 -3.36 -15.14
N ILE A 114 4.23 -4.29 -14.41
CA ILE A 114 3.81 -5.60 -14.91
C ILE A 114 2.75 -5.42 -15.99
N ALA A 115 1.69 -4.63 -15.72
CA ALA A 115 0.56 -4.48 -16.64
C ALA A 115 0.92 -3.78 -17.95
N THR A 116 1.87 -2.84 -17.92
CA THR A 116 2.27 -2.06 -19.10
C THR A 116 3.55 -2.57 -19.77
N GLY A 117 4.30 -3.48 -19.13
CA GLY A 117 5.61 -3.92 -19.58
C GLY A 117 6.67 -2.80 -19.58
N ARG A 118 6.40 -1.66 -18.93
CA ARG A 118 7.27 -0.48 -18.83
C ARG A 118 7.59 -0.23 -17.37
N GLU A 119 8.81 0.14 -17.02
CA GLU A 119 9.13 0.47 -15.61
C GLU A 119 8.44 1.76 -15.16
N TRP A 120 7.68 1.68 -14.05
CA TRP A 120 7.07 2.81 -13.36
C TRP A 120 7.83 3.16 -12.09
N LYS A 121 7.76 4.45 -11.70
CA LYS A 121 8.36 4.97 -10.47
C LYS A 121 7.30 5.46 -9.51
N GLY A 122 7.59 5.37 -8.21
CA GLY A 122 6.75 5.93 -7.16
C GLY A 122 7.21 7.31 -6.70
N GLN A 123 6.27 8.17 -6.37
CA GLN A 123 6.54 9.44 -5.68
C GLN A 123 5.55 9.68 -4.54
N VAL A 124 6.09 10.05 -3.38
CA VAL A 124 5.31 10.42 -2.19
C VAL A 124 5.41 11.91 -1.96
N HIS A 125 4.27 12.58 -1.83
CA HIS A 125 4.18 13.97 -1.42
C HIS A 125 3.79 14.06 0.06
N VAL A 126 4.70 14.58 0.88
CA VAL A 126 4.41 14.83 2.30
C VAL A 126 3.83 16.23 2.45
N LEU A 127 2.53 16.31 2.77
CA LEU A 127 1.77 17.56 2.72
C LEU A 127 2.21 18.58 3.77
N THR A 128 2.59 18.12 4.98
CA THR A 128 2.99 19.01 6.07
C THR A 128 4.25 19.82 5.77
N ASN A 129 5.19 19.26 5.02
CA ASN A 129 6.45 19.94 4.67
C ASN A 129 6.59 20.19 3.17
N ARG A 130 5.57 19.84 2.37
CA ARG A 130 5.50 19.98 0.91
C ARG A 130 6.69 19.35 0.17
N ARG A 131 7.27 18.29 0.72
CA ARG A 131 8.42 17.59 0.11
C ARG A 131 7.97 16.40 -0.71
N TRP A 132 8.59 16.26 -1.86
CA TRP A 132 8.51 15.06 -2.69
C TRP A 132 9.65 14.11 -2.35
N ARG A 133 9.36 12.83 -2.42
CA ARG A 133 10.35 11.77 -2.28
C ARG A 133 10.07 10.66 -3.28
N GLU A 134 11.14 10.16 -3.90
CA GLU A 134 11.08 9.04 -4.82
C GLU A 134 11.01 7.70 -4.07
N VAL A 135 10.27 6.76 -4.65
CA VAL A 135 10.22 5.35 -4.27
C VAL A 135 10.68 4.56 -5.51
N ALA A 136 11.92 4.11 -5.48
CA ALA A 136 12.52 3.36 -6.58
C ALA A 136 12.16 1.87 -6.47
N LEU A 137 11.78 1.25 -7.60
CA LEU A 137 11.59 -0.20 -7.70
C LEU A 137 12.93 -0.92 -7.87
N ASP A 138 13.82 -0.76 -6.89
CA ASP A 138 15.08 -1.50 -6.87
C ASP A 138 14.86 -2.96 -6.45
N SER A 139 15.93 -3.77 -6.53
CA SER A 139 15.87 -5.19 -6.17
C SER A 139 15.42 -5.41 -4.71
N SER A 140 15.81 -4.52 -3.80
CA SER A 140 15.45 -4.60 -2.38
C SER A 140 13.95 -4.45 -2.19
N LEU A 141 13.34 -3.44 -2.83
CA LEU A 141 11.90 -3.22 -2.75
C LEU A 141 11.11 -4.30 -3.48
N LEU A 142 11.60 -4.81 -4.62
CA LEU A 142 10.97 -5.93 -5.32
C LEU A 142 10.95 -7.20 -4.46
N ASP A 143 12.07 -7.53 -3.83
CA ASP A 143 12.17 -8.68 -2.92
C ASP A 143 11.27 -8.48 -1.70
N ALA A 144 11.22 -7.28 -1.14
CA ALA A 144 10.35 -6.99 0.00
C ALA A 144 8.85 -7.13 -0.37
N LEU A 145 8.42 -6.57 -1.50
CA LEU A 145 7.05 -6.72 -2.01
C LEU A 145 6.69 -8.19 -2.26
N TRP A 146 7.62 -8.98 -2.80
CA TRP A 146 7.42 -10.41 -2.95
C TRP A 146 7.16 -11.10 -1.61
N HIS A 147 8.03 -10.88 -0.62
CA HIS A 147 7.87 -11.46 0.71
C HIS A 147 6.60 -10.97 1.42
N ASP A 148 6.24 -9.70 1.28
CA ASP A 148 4.99 -9.15 1.78
C ASP A 148 3.80 -9.88 1.19
N SER A 149 3.81 -10.17 -0.12
CA SER A 149 2.72 -10.88 -0.77
C SER A 149 2.58 -12.32 -0.24
N LEU A 150 3.70 -13.01 0.03
CA LEU A 150 3.71 -14.33 0.66
C LEU A 150 3.19 -14.28 2.10
N ALA A 151 3.62 -13.28 2.87
CA ALA A 151 3.15 -13.08 4.24
C ALA A 151 1.64 -12.79 4.29
N LEU A 152 1.14 -11.95 3.38
CA LEU A 152 -0.29 -11.64 3.25
C LEU A 152 -1.11 -12.89 2.86
N GLU A 153 -0.57 -13.75 2.00
CA GLU A 153 -1.18 -15.04 1.68
C GLU A 153 -1.30 -15.93 2.90
N LEU A 154 -0.23 -16.10 3.68
CA LEU A 154 -0.28 -16.87 4.92
C LEU A 154 -1.30 -16.28 5.91
N LEU A 155 -1.32 -14.96 6.07
CA LEU A 155 -2.29 -14.29 6.95
C LEU A 155 -3.73 -14.49 6.51
N SER A 156 -4.01 -14.49 5.21
CA SER A 156 -5.37 -14.67 4.68
C SER A 156 -5.99 -16.03 5.03
N GLN A 157 -5.14 -17.02 5.33
CA GLN A 157 -5.55 -18.39 5.68
C GLN A 157 -5.67 -18.60 7.20
N MET A 158 -5.20 -17.64 8.02
CA MET A 158 -5.26 -17.74 9.47
C MET A 158 -6.68 -17.49 9.98
N GLY A 159 -7.26 -18.46 10.67
CA GLY A 159 -8.58 -18.32 11.31
C GLY A 159 -8.59 -17.44 12.57
N GLN A 160 -7.43 -17.04 13.08
CA GLN A 160 -7.29 -16.23 14.28
C GLN A 160 -6.28 -15.10 14.07
N VAL A 161 -6.46 -14.00 14.81
CA VAL A 161 -5.54 -12.86 14.77
C VAL A 161 -4.14 -13.34 15.21
N PRO A 162 -3.07 -13.06 14.45
CA PRO A 162 -1.72 -13.52 14.78
C PRO A 162 -1.23 -12.90 16.09
N PHE A 163 -0.40 -13.65 16.82
CA PHE A 163 0.30 -13.11 17.99
C PHE A 163 1.30 -12.02 17.55
N ALA A 164 1.35 -10.90 18.28
CA ALA A 164 2.34 -9.85 18.08
C ALA A 164 2.55 -9.06 19.38
N ALA A 165 3.71 -8.47 19.62
CA ALA A 165 3.91 -7.60 20.78
C ALA A 165 3.20 -6.24 20.58
N LYS A 166 2.83 -5.58 21.68
CA LYS A 166 2.39 -4.17 21.66
C LYS A 166 3.55 -3.30 21.16
N ILE A 167 3.24 -2.39 20.24
CA ILE A 167 4.20 -1.45 19.65
C ILE A 167 3.73 0.00 19.86
N ASN A 168 4.60 0.98 19.66
CA ASN A 168 4.26 2.40 19.85
C ASN A 168 3.08 2.85 18.97
N LEU A 169 2.92 2.27 17.78
CA LEU A 169 1.79 2.55 16.89
C LEU A 169 0.43 2.21 17.55
N CYS A 170 0.37 1.22 18.43
CA CYS A 170 -0.87 0.77 19.09
C CYS A 170 -1.61 1.92 19.78
N ALA A 171 -0.88 2.84 20.44
CA ALA A 171 -1.44 3.97 21.17
C ALA A 171 -2.26 4.95 20.30
N SER A 172 -2.14 4.87 18.97
CA SER A 172 -2.91 5.70 18.03
C SER A 172 -3.57 4.91 16.91
N CYS A 173 -3.54 3.58 17.01
CA CYS A 173 -4.07 2.70 15.98
C CYS A 173 -5.60 2.73 15.99
N SER A 174 -6.21 2.93 14.82
CA SER A 174 -7.68 2.92 14.67
C SER A 174 -8.33 1.58 15.02
N LEU A 175 -7.53 0.50 15.11
CA LEU A 175 -8.00 -0.84 15.45
C LEU A 175 -7.71 -1.22 16.91
N ALA A 176 -7.02 -0.39 17.69
CA ALA A 176 -6.63 -0.73 19.06
C ALA A 176 -7.79 -1.25 19.94
N PRO A 177 -8.99 -0.63 19.93
CA PRO A 177 -10.12 -1.09 20.75
C PRO A 177 -10.60 -2.51 20.45
N PHE A 178 -10.32 -3.04 19.26
CA PHE A 178 -10.73 -4.37 18.81
C PHE A 178 -9.55 -5.34 18.68
N CYS A 179 -8.32 -4.83 18.86
CA CYS A 179 -7.07 -5.56 18.70
C CYS A 179 -6.55 -6.13 20.03
N GLY A 180 -7.19 -5.83 21.16
CA GLY A 180 -6.74 -6.32 22.48
C GLY A 180 -5.39 -5.75 22.93
N TYR A 181 -4.97 -4.64 22.32
CA TYR A 181 -3.76 -3.86 22.67
C TYR A 181 -4.09 -2.36 22.76
N ASP A 182 -5.23 -2.05 23.36
CA ASP A 182 -5.53 -0.70 23.86
C ASP A 182 -4.43 -0.22 24.83
#